data_AF-A0A565ALD2-F1
#
_entry.id   AF-A0A565ALD2-F1
#
_cell.length_a   1.000
_cell.length_b   1.000
_cell.length_c   1.000
_cell.angle_alpha   90.00
_cell.angle_beta   90.00
_cell.angle_gamma   90.00
#
_symmetry.space_group_name_H-M   'P 1'
#
loop_
_entity.id
_entity.type
_entity.pdbx_description
1 polymer ?
#
loop_
_entity_poly.entity_id
_entity_poly.type
_entity_poly.pdbx_seq_one_letter_code
_entity_poly.pdbx_strand_id
1 'polypeptide(L)'
;MSMRCETVWVHCDSETSRLLRRRLTGTKSGVASTNACYGGTAALLNCVNWVEGNSWDGRYGLVICTAARTREAHWRSGSYCYVDRTNAPIVFESKLRGSHIAHVVDGKLSQTCYLMALDSCYKHLCNNFLLLVFCVTHFNSLVIGSKNLRAKSSPSMMRTTLFSILHTTNSIDEAAKEKFTPFSSLSLDESYQSRDLEKVSQHLAKSFYDAKVQPTTLVPKEVGNMYTASLYAAFASLIHNKHNDLAGNRVVMFSYGSGSTATMFSLRLCENQSLFSLSSIASVMDVGGKLKARHEVRSKGLCDEQRGGILDLLAPGTYYLKEVDSLYRRFYGKKGDDGSIANGH
;
A
#
# COMPACT_ATOMS: atom_id res chain seq x y z
N MET A 1 -14.24 -19.06 -16.94
CA MET A 1 -13.57 -20.02 -16.04
C MET A 1 -13.76 -19.53 -14.61
N SER A 2 -14.59 -20.19 -13.81
CA SER A 2 -14.86 -19.80 -12.41
C SER A 2 -13.64 -20.13 -11.55
N MET A 3 -12.88 -19.13 -11.12
CA MET A 3 -11.76 -19.33 -10.18
C MET A 3 -12.34 -19.64 -8.79
N ARG A 4 -12.09 -20.85 -8.28
CA ARG A 4 -12.45 -21.23 -6.91
C ARG A 4 -11.43 -20.63 -5.95
N CYS A 5 -11.84 -19.67 -5.14
CA CYS A 5 -11.04 -19.05 -4.08
C CYS A 5 -11.78 -19.24 -2.76
N GLU A 6 -11.10 -19.81 -1.77
CA GLU A 6 -11.74 -20.24 -0.53
C GLU A 6 -11.16 -19.53 0.71
N THR A 7 -9.91 -19.08 0.70
CA THR A 7 -9.35 -18.30 1.83
C THR A 7 -9.31 -16.81 1.50
N VAL A 8 -9.99 -15.98 2.30
CA VAL A 8 -10.01 -14.52 2.12
C VAL A 8 -9.49 -13.81 3.36
N TRP A 9 -8.35 -13.14 3.21
CA TRP A 9 -7.76 -12.28 4.23
C TRP A 9 -8.10 -10.82 3.90
N VAL A 10 -9.10 -10.29 4.58
CA VAL A 10 -9.60 -8.94 4.29
C VAL A 10 -9.13 -7.97 5.36
N HIS A 11 -8.32 -6.99 5.01
CA HIS A 11 -8.25 -5.77 5.79
C HIS A 11 -9.32 -4.78 5.31
N CYS A 12 -10.46 -4.79 6.00
CA CYS A 12 -11.49 -3.77 5.95
C CYS A 12 -12.30 -3.79 7.25
N ASP A 13 -13.04 -2.71 7.49
CA ASP A 13 -14.29 -2.76 8.27
C ASP A 13 -15.04 -4.07 7.96
N SER A 14 -15.51 -4.74 9.01
CA SER A 14 -16.05 -6.10 9.01
C SER A 14 -17.09 -6.38 7.91
N GLU A 15 -17.74 -5.32 7.40
CA GLU A 15 -18.77 -5.33 6.38
C GLU A 15 -18.29 -5.69 4.96
N THR A 16 -17.14 -5.19 4.48
CA THR A 16 -16.64 -5.55 3.13
C THR A 16 -16.28 -7.04 3.09
N SER A 17 -15.74 -7.55 4.20
CA SER A 17 -15.49 -8.98 4.40
C SER A 17 -16.78 -9.80 4.34
N ARG A 18 -17.90 -9.30 4.87
CA ARG A 18 -19.21 -9.98 4.83
C ARG A 18 -19.78 -10.08 3.42
N LEU A 19 -19.75 -8.99 2.65
CA LEU A 19 -20.21 -8.97 1.24
C LEU A 19 -19.45 -9.98 0.37
N LEU A 20 -18.13 -10.02 0.49
CA LEU A 20 -17.29 -10.96 -0.24
C LEU A 20 -17.53 -12.42 0.18
N ARG A 21 -17.70 -12.68 1.48
CA ARG A 21 -18.02 -14.04 1.98
C ARG A 21 -19.30 -14.60 1.37
N ARG A 22 -20.29 -13.77 1.00
CA ARG A 22 -21.54 -14.23 0.38
C ARG A 22 -21.40 -14.61 -1.09
N ARG A 23 -20.48 -13.99 -1.83
CA ARG A 23 -20.28 -14.24 -3.27
C ARG A 23 -19.33 -15.39 -3.57
N LEU A 24 -18.37 -15.62 -2.69
CA LEU A 24 -17.47 -16.76 -2.81
C LEU A 24 -18.22 -18.02 -2.35
N THR A 25 -18.07 -19.12 -3.06
CA THR A 25 -18.66 -20.43 -2.71
C THR A 25 -17.65 -21.26 -1.94
N GLY A 26 -18.10 -22.25 -1.15
CA GLY A 26 -17.22 -23.18 -0.43
C GLY A 26 -16.83 -22.76 1.00
N THR A 27 -15.97 -23.58 1.63
CA THR A 27 -15.48 -23.41 3.02
C THR A 27 -14.40 -22.35 3.05
N LYS A 28 -14.45 -21.43 4.03
CA LYS A 28 -13.57 -20.25 4.03
C LYS A 28 -12.81 -20.04 5.31
N SER A 29 -11.52 -19.74 5.16
CA SER A 29 -10.61 -19.36 6.24
C SER A 29 -10.22 -17.88 6.12
N GLY A 30 -9.74 -17.29 7.22
CA GLY A 30 -9.28 -15.91 7.27
C GLY A 30 -10.29 -14.95 7.92
N VAL A 31 -9.76 -13.93 8.61
CA VAL A 31 -10.51 -12.86 9.29
C VAL A 31 -9.84 -11.51 9.03
N ALA A 32 -10.38 -10.43 9.59
CA ALA A 32 -9.76 -9.12 9.49
C ALA A 32 -8.50 -9.02 10.36
N SER A 33 -7.43 -8.41 9.82
CA SER A 33 -6.20 -8.12 10.55
C SER A 33 -6.02 -6.62 10.68
N THR A 34 -6.12 -6.03 11.87
CA THR A 34 -6.19 -4.58 12.03
C THR A 34 -4.99 -4.01 12.78
N ASN A 35 -4.23 -3.12 12.14
CA ASN A 35 -3.35 -2.16 12.81
C ASN A 35 -3.07 -0.99 11.86
N ALA A 36 -3.77 0.13 12.02
CA ALA A 36 -3.66 1.33 11.18
C ALA A 36 -3.47 0.99 9.67
N CYS A 37 -2.47 1.58 9.01
CA CYS A 37 -2.14 1.31 7.60
C CYS A 37 -1.39 -0.03 7.37
N TYR A 38 -1.02 -0.78 8.41
CA TYR A 38 -0.27 -2.04 8.29
C TYR A 38 -1.16 -3.27 8.04
N GLY A 39 -2.46 -3.19 8.38
CA GLY A 39 -3.32 -4.38 8.40
C GLY A 39 -3.45 -5.12 7.06
N GLY A 40 -3.31 -4.43 5.92
CA GLY A 40 -3.24 -5.07 4.61
C GLY A 40 -2.01 -5.97 4.43
N THR A 41 -0.86 -5.53 4.94
CA THR A 41 0.39 -6.31 4.95
C THR A 41 0.33 -7.48 5.91
N ALA A 42 -0.28 -7.31 7.09
CA ALA A 42 -0.55 -8.44 7.97
C ALA A 42 -1.40 -9.52 7.28
N ALA A 43 -2.48 -9.12 6.59
CA ALA A 43 -3.34 -10.02 5.83
C ALA A 43 -2.57 -10.72 4.69
N LEU A 44 -1.70 -9.99 3.97
CA LEU A 44 -0.87 -10.55 2.91
C LEU A 44 0.12 -11.59 3.43
N LEU A 45 0.85 -11.29 4.50
CA LEU A 45 1.81 -12.21 5.09
C LEU A 45 1.13 -13.45 5.66
N ASN A 46 -0.04 -13.29 6.30
CA ASN A 46 -0.84 -14.43 6.77
C ASN A 46 -1.28 -15.34 5.60
N CYS A 47 -1.66 -14.73 4.48
CA CYS A 47 -2.04 -15.46 3.28
C CYS A 47 -0.87 -16.26 2.69
N VAL A 48 0.30 -15.63 2.56
CA VAL A 48 1.53 -16.28 2.10
C VAL A 48 1.91 -17.43 3.03
N ASN A 49 1.94 -17.20 4.34
CA ASN A 49 2.24 -18.24 5.33
C ASN A 49 1.24 -19.41 5.27
N TRP A 50 -0.05 -19.14 5.00
CA TRP A 50 -1.05 -20.19 4.83
C TRP A 50 -0.77 -21.03 3.57
N VAL A 51 -0.48 -20.40 2.43
CA VAL A 51 -0.12 -21.09 1.18
C VAL A 51 1.17 -21.91 1.32
N GLU A 52 2.14 -21.42 2.10
CA GLU A 52 3.39 -22.13 2.42
C GLU A 52 3.19 -23.23 3.48
N GLY A 53 2.11 -23.18 4.26
CA GLY A 53 1.87 -24.06 5.40
C GLY A 53 1.28 -25.44 5.05
N ASN A 54 1.23 -26.32 6.06
CA ASN A 54 0.68 -27.68 5.94
C ASN A 54 -0.85 -27.71 5.83
N SER A 55 -1.53 -26.62 6.21
CA SER A 55 -2.98 -26.47 6.11
C SER A 55 -3.43 -25.90 4.76
N TRP A 56 -2.52 -25.76 3.80
CA TRP A 56 -2.87 -25.39 2.43
C TRP A 56 -3.54 -26.56 1.72
N ASP A 57 -4.60 -26.23 0.99
CA ASP A 57 -5.48 -27.19 0.31
C ASP A 57 -5.41 -27.08 -1.22
N GLY A 58 -4.39 -26.41 -1.75
CA GLY A 58 -4.18 -26.23 -3.18
C GLY A 58 -4.94 -25.06 -3.81
N ARG A 59 -5.70 -24.29 -3.03
CA ARG A 59 -6.54 -23.18 -3.53
C ARG A 59 -5.82 -21.83 -3.43
N TYR A 60 -6.28 -20.85 -4.20
CA TYR A 60 -5.78 -19.48 -4.11
C TYR A 60 -6.17 -18.82 -2.79
N GLY A 61 -5.25 -18.02 -2.27
CA GLY A 61 -5.57 -17.04 -1.23
C GLY A 61 -5.91 -15.68 -1.83
N LEU A 62 -6.94 -15.02 -1.32
CA LEU A 62 -7.34 -13.67 -1.73
C LEU A 62 -7.10 -12.68 -0.60
N VAL A 63 -6.28 -11.67 -0.85
CA VAL A 63 -6.04 -10.59 0.10
C VAL A 63 -6.74 -9.34 -0.40
N ILE A 64 -7.43 -8.62 0.50
CA ILE A 64 -8.13 -7.39 0.15
C ILE A 64 -7.73 -6.31 1.14
N CYS A 65 -7.15 -5.23 0.65
CA CYS A 65 -6.80 -4.06 1.44
C CYS A 65 -7.73 -2.93 1.05
N THR A 66 -8.48 -2.39 2.00
CA THR A 66 -9.39 -1.27 1.74
C THR A 66 -9.52 -0.38 2.96
N ALA A 67 -9.72 0.91 2.70
CA ALA A 67 -9.94 1.89 3.74
C ALA A 67 -10.86 3.02 3.27
N ALA A 68 -11.55 3.63 4.23
CA ALA A 68 -12.34 4.82 4.05
C ALA A 68 -12.16 5.73 5.27
N ARG A 69 -11.85 7.01 5.08
CA ARG A 69 -11.92 8.02 6.15
C ARG A 69 -13.00 9.04 5.83
N THR A 70 -13.70 9.48 6.87
CA THR A 70 -14.96 10.22 6.79
C THR A 70 -14.85 11.70 7.12
N ARG A 71 -13.65 12.23 7.40
CA ARG A 71 -13.59 13.57 8.02
C ARG A 71 -13.68 14.73 7.03
N GLU A 72 -13.13 14.64 5.82
CA GLU A 72 -13.17 15.74 4.83
C GLU A 72 -13.16 15.28 3.35
N ALA A 73 -12.91 14.00 3.06
CA ALA A 73 -13.04 13.45 1.71
C ALA A 73 -13.24 11.93 1.76
N HIS A 74 -14.31 11.45 1.12
CA HIS A 74 -14.71 10.04 1.10
C HIS A 74 -13.89 9.27 0.06
N TRP A 75 -12.61 8.98 0.33
CA TRP A 75 -11.85 8.06 -0.53
C TRP A 75 -12.12 6.63 -0.07
N ARG A 76 -12.77 5.83 -0.93
CA ARG A 76 -12.73 4.37 -0.81
C ARG A 76 -11.72 3.87 -1.84
N SER A 77 -10.64 3.29 -1.35
CA SER A 77 -9.61 2.69 -2.18
C SER A 77 -9.45 1.23 -1.77
N GLY A 78 -9.35 0.37 -2.77
CA GLY A 78 -9.25 -1.07 -2.59
C GLY A 78 -8.14 -1.62 -3.48
N SER A 79 -7.33 -2.51 -2.93
CA SER A 79 -6.44 -3.37 -3.71
C SER A 79 -6.71 -4.81 -3.33
N TYR A 80 -6.53 -5.71 -4.28
CA TYR A 80 -6.63 -7.14 -4.05
C TYR A 80 -5.53 -7.88 -4.78
N CYS A 81 -5.11 -9.02 -4.23
CA CYS A 81 -4.17 -9.91 -4.90
C CYS A 81 -4.53 -11.38 -4.65
N TYR A 82 -4.15 -12.21 -5.62
CA TYR A 82 -4.19 -13.66 -5.49
C TYR A 82 -2.80 -14.16 -5.07
N VAL A 83 -2.78 -15.11 -4.15
CA VAL A 83 -1.57 -15.77 -3.66
C VAL A 83 -1.66 -17.25 -4.03
N ASP A 84 -0.60 -17.74 -4.65
CA ASP A 84 -0.43 -19.13 -5.07
C ASP A 84 1.00 -19.58 -4.75
N ARG A 85 1.20 -20.90 -4.57
CA ARG A 85 2.50 -21.52 -4.30
C ARG A 85 3.33 -21.65 -5.57
N THR A 86 2.71 -21.89 -6.72
CA THR A 86 3.43 -22.22 -7.95
C THR A 86 3.39 -21.10 -8.98
N ASN A 87 4.57 -20.72 -9.49
CA ASN A 87 4.73 -19.92 -10.70
C ASN A 87 4.04 -18.53 -10.65
N ALA A 88 4.18 -17.80 -9.53
CA ALA A 88 3.75 -16.40 -9.45
C ALA A 88 4.76 -15.46 -10.15
N PRO A 89 4.31 -14.42 -10.89
CA PRO A 89 5.21 -13.42 -11.48
C PRO A 89 5.83 -12.48 -10.42
N ILE A 90 5.27 -12.47 -9.21
CA ILE A 90 5.68 -11.67 -8.07
C ILE A 90 5.88 -12.64 -6.91
N VAL A 91 7.13 -13.00 -6.63
CA VAL A 91 7.50 -14.04 -5.67
C VAL A 91 7.99 -13.40 -4.38
N PHE A 92 7.49 -13.86 -3.24
CA PHE A 92 8.02 -13.43 -1.95
C PHE A 92 9.40 -14.05 -1.71
N GLU A 93 10.35 -13.23 -1.26
CA GLU A 93 11.64 -13.74 -0.79
C GLU A 93 11.51 -13.95 0.72
N SER A 94 10.91 -15.08 1.12
CA SER A 94 10.32 -15.29 2.46
C SER A 94 11.27 -15.06 3.64
N LYS A 95 12.59 -15.21 3.43
CA LYS A 95 13.64 -14.92 4.44
C LYS A 95 14.10 -13.46 4.47
N LEU A 96 13.84 -12.68 3.43
CA LEU A 96 14.21 -11.28 3.31
C LEU A 96 13.10 -10.37 3.82
N ARG A 97 12.99 -10.31 5.15
CA ARG A 97 12.09 -9.39 5.85
C ARG A 97 12.70 -8.89 7.16
N GLY A 98 12.29 -7.71 7.59
CA GLY A 98 12.62 -7.10 8.87
C GLY A 98 11.41 -6.35 9.41
N SER A 99 11.04 -6.60 10.66
CA SER A 99 9.85 -6.01 11.29
C SER A 99 10.23 -5.17 12.50
N HIS A 100 9.44 -4.13 12.76
CA HIS A 100 9.57 -3.28 13.94
C HIS A 100 8.18 -3.08 14.55
N ILE A 101 8.02 -3.38 15.83
CA ILE A 101 6.78 -3.19 16.57
C ILE A 101 7.12 -2.47 17.86
N ALA A 102 6.48 -1.33 18.11
CA ALA A 102 6.68 -0.55 19.32
C ALA A 102 5.34 0.00 19.80
N HIS A 103 5.24 0.34 21.08
CA HIS A 103 4.05 1.01 21.61
C HIS A 103 4.28 2.52 21.66
N VAL A 104 3.74 3.27 20.70
CA VAL A 104 3.88 4.73 20.62
C VAL A 104 2.56 5.40 20.24
N VAL A 105 2.12 6.33 21.10
CA VAL A 105 0.80 7.00 21.03
C VAL A 105 0.99 8.52 21.01
N ASP A 106 1.62 9.08 19.98
CA ASP A 106 1.53 10.53 19.73
C ASP A 106 1.62 10.88 18.24
N GLY A 107 0.63 11.63 17.74
CA GLY A 107 0.59 12.14 16.37
C GLY A 107 1.65 13.20 16.08
N LYS A 108 2.09 13.97 17.10
CA LYS A 108 3.22 14.92 16.96
C LYS A 108 4.54 14.20 16.68
N LEU A 109 4.70 12.96 17.15
CA LEU A 109 5.87 12.11 16.93
C LEU A 109 5.75 11.21 15.69
N SER A 110 4.67 11.32 14.91
CA SER A 110 4.36 10.38 13.82
C SER A 110 5.46 10.24 12.77
N GLN A 111 6.20 11.31 12.46
CA GLN A 111 7.34 11.26 11.53
C GLN A 111 8.55 10.55 12.15
N THR A 112 8.90 10.89 13.40
CA THR A 112 9.99 10.23 14.13
C THR A 112 9.72 8.74 14.26
N CYS A 113 8.51 8.33 14.65
CA CYS A 113 8.14 6.92 14.74
C CYS A 113 8.22 6.19 13.40
N TYR A 114 7.86 6.86 12.31
CA TYR A 114 7.97 6.29 10.96
C TYR A 114 9.44 6.04 10.59
N LEU A 115 10.31 7.03 10.80
CA LEU A 115 11.74 6.94 10.50
C LEU A 115 12.43 5.89 11.38
N MET A 116 12.13 5.86 12.68
CA MET A 116 12.65 4.83 13.59
C MET A 116 12.26 3.41 13.16
N ALA A 117 10.97 3.22 12.83
CA ALA A 117 10.46 1.91 12.43
C ALA A 117 11.08 1.45 11.11
N LEU A 118 11.29 2.38 10.19
CA LEU A 118 11.93 2.14 8.91
C LEU A 118 13.41 1.77 9.06
N ASP A 119 14.17 2.54 9.85
CA ASP A 119 15.58 2.26 10.15
C ASP A 119 15.74 0.89 10.79
N SER A 120 14.90 0.57 11.77
CA SER A 120 14.89 -0.75 12.42
C SER A 120 14.55 -1.86 11.43
N CYS A 121 13.47 -1.71 10.63
CA CYS A 121 13.10 -2.71 9.62
C CYS A 121 14.21 -2.92 8.59
N TYR A 122 14.86 -1.85 8.13
CA TYR A 122 15.94 -1.92 7.17
C TYR A 122 17.18 -2.59 7.76
N LYS A 123 17.60 -2.23 8.98
CA LYS A 123 18.70 -2.91 9.69
C LYS A 123 18.43 -4.41 9.82
N HIS A 124 17.22 -4.80 10.20
CA HIS A 124 16.84 -6.22 10.27
C HIS A 124 16.86 -6.91 8.90
N LEU A 125 16.43 -6.23 7.83
CA LEU A 125 16.53 -6.75 6.47
C LEU A 125 18.00 -6.96 6.06
N CYS A 126 18.87 -5.98 6.36
CA CYS A 126 20.29 -5.99 6.02
C CYS A 126 21.10 -7.03 6.80
N ASN A 127 20.77 -7.27 8.07
CA ASN A 127 21.38 -8.35 8.86
C ASN A 127 21.18 -9.71 8.20
N ASN A 128 20.10 -9.88 7.43
CA ASN A 128 19.80 -11.10 6.71
C ASN A 128 20.38 -11.11 5.28
N PHE A 129 20.80 -9.96 4.70
CA PHE A 129 21.34 -9.84 3.34
C PHE A 129 21.86 -8.42 3.01
N LEU A 130 23.03 -8.25 2.37
CA LEU A 130 23.44 -6.96 1.79
C LEU A 130 22.66 -6.67 0.50
N LEU A 131 21.87 -5.58 0.42
CA LEU A 131 21.13 -5.26 -0.82
C LEU A 131 21.14 -3.81 -1.28
N LEU A 132 21.44 -3.68 -2.58
CA LEU A 132 21.27 -2.52 -3.46
C LEU A 132 20.04 -2.76 -4.36
N VAL A 133 18.80 -2.50 -3.92
CA VAL A 133 17.62 -2.68 -4.79
C VAL A 133 16.45 -1.72 -4.48
N PHE A 134 15.60 -1.45 -5.48
CA PHE A 134 14.37 -0.63 -5.48
C PHE A 134 13.55 -0.71 -4.18
N CYS A 135 13.14 0.44 -3.62
CA CYS A 135 12.35 0.53 -2.40
C CYS A 135 10.99 1.21 -2.66
N VAL A 136 9.91 0.49 -2.40
CA VAL A 136 8.53 0.96 -2.43
C VAL A 136 8.10 1.20 -0.99
N THR A 137 7.95 2.46 -0.61
CA THR A 137 7.56 2.84 0.75
C THR A 137 6.08 3.23 0.85
N HIS A 138 5.47 3.05 2.01
CA HIS A 138 4.14 3.61 2.29
C HIS A 138 4.10 5.12 2.04
N PHE A 139 3.15 5.56 1.21
CA PHE A 139 2.78 6.97 1.12
C PHE A 139 1.76 7.28 2.21
N ASN A 140 2.22 7.89 3.30
CA ASN A 140 1.34 8.66 4.18
C ASN A 140 1.35 10.12 3.72
N SER A 141 0.23 10.60 3.19
CA SER A 141 -0.03 12.04 3.22
C SER A 141 -0.45 12.40 4.65
N LEU A 142 0.47 12.95 5.43
CA LEU A 142 0.12 13.62 6.68
C LEU A 142 -0.55 14.95 6.31
N VAL A 143 -1.87 15.00 6.43
CA VAL A 143 -2.62 16.26 6.39
C VAL A 143 -2.42 16.94 7.73
N ILE A 144 -1.46 17.86 7.82
CA ILE A 144 -1.41 18.86 8.89
C ILE A 144 -2.29 20.02 8.44
N GLY A 145 -3.38 20.27 9.18
CA GLY A 145 -4.29 21.37 8.92
C GLY A 145 -3.56 22.71 8.95
N SER A 146 -3.52 23.39 7.81
CA SER A 146 -3.35 24.84 7.66
C SER A 146 -3.56 25.24 6.20
N LYS A 147 -4.79 25.66 5.88
CA LYS A 147 -5.29 26.58 4.84
C LYS A 147 -4.60 26.74 3.45
N ASN A 148 -3.68 25.89 3.03
CA ASN A 148 -3.12 25.86 1.69
C ASN A 148 -3.02 24.40 1.20
N LEU A 149 -4.08 23.95 0.52
CA LEU A 149 -4.24 22.61 -0.04
C LEU A 149 -3.26 22.38 -1.21
N ARG A 150 -2.05 21.93 -0.87
CA ARG A 150 -1.23 21.10 -1.77
C ARG A 150 -0.78 19.91 -0.95
N ALA A 151 -1.15 18.71 -1.39
CA ALA A 151 -0.65 17.47 -0.84
C ALA A 151 0.87 17.44 -0.99
N LYS A 152 1.60 17.92 0.03
CA LYS A 152 3.02 17.64 0.19
C LYS A 152 3.12 16.18 0.62
N SER A 153 2.99 15.26 -0.32
CA SER A 153 3.44 13.87 -0.16
C SER A 153 4.94 13.92 0.03
N SER A 154 5.41 14.15 1.26
CA SER A 154 6.71 14.78 1.45
C SER A 154 7.82 13.92 0.83
N PRO A 155 8.43 14.37 -0.29
CA PRO A 155 9.60 13.71 -0.86
C PRO A 155 10.72 13.58 0.19
N SER A 156 10.66 14.39 1.27
CA SER A 156 11.56 14.33 2.41
C SER A 156 11.61 12.98 3.12
N MET A 157 10.47 12.37 3.43
CA MET A 157 10.43 11.19 4.29
C MET A 157 11.03 9.97 3.58
N MET A 158 10.83 9.88 2.26
CA MET A 158 11.47 8.88 1.39
C MET A 158 12.96 9.16 1.15
N ARG A 159 13.39 10.41 1.22
CA ARG A 159 14.80 10.80 1.03
C ARG A 159 15.64 10.59 2.28
N THR A 160 15.07 10.76 3.47
CA THR A 160 15.69 10.32 4.74
C THR A 160 15.74 8.80 4.84
N THR A 161 14.73 8.09 4.30
CA THR A 161 14.73 6.62 4.15
C THR A 161 15.91 6.13 3.31
N LEU A 162 16.19 6.83 2.21
CA LEU A 162 17.29 6.50 1.31
C LEU A 162 18.66 6.64 1.97
N PHE A 163 18.79 7.52 2.96
CA PHE A 163 20.04 7.69 3.69
C PHE A 163 20.36 6.52 4.63
N SER A 164 19.39 6.03 5.41
CA SER A 164 19.59 4.81 6.22
C SER A 164 20.00 3.61 5.35
N ILE A 165 19.43 3.55 4.14
CA ILE A 165 19.76 2.57 3.12
C ILE A 165 21.19 2.73 2.59
N LEU A 166 21.56 3.95 2.21
CA LEU A 166 22.87 4.27 1.67
C LEU A 166 23.97 4.13 2.73
N HIS A 167 23.75 4.51 4.00
CA HIS A 167 24.78 4.45 5.04
C HIS A 167 25.19 3.03 5.43
N THR A 168 24.28 2.07 5.27
CA THR A 168 24.53 0.66 5.60
C THR A 168 25.16 -0.11 4.43
N THR A 169 25.23 0.50 3.25
CA THR A 169 25.87 -0.08 2.08
C THR A 169 27.14 0.71 1.78
N ASN A 170 28.26 0.05 1.44
CA ASN A 170 29.48 0.72 0.96
C ASN A 170 29.29 1.41 -0.41
N SER A 171 28.08 1.85 -0.75
CA SER A 171 27.66 2.39 -2.04
C SER A 171 27.68 3.91 -2.10
N ILE A 172 28.07 4.58 -1.00
CA ILE A 172 28.25 6.04 -0.98
C ILE A 172 29.64 6.34 -1.53
N ASP A 173 29.70 7.13 -2.61
CA ASP A 173 30.95 7.65 -3.13
C ASP A 173 31.62 8.60 -2.12
N GLU A 174 32.93 8.82 -2.24
CA GLU A 174 33.68 9.65 -1.29
C GLU A 174 33.13 11.09 -1.21
N ALA A 175 32.62 11.63 -2.32
CA ALA A 175 32.02 12.96 -2.37
C ALA A 175 30.73 13.08 -1.55
N ALA A 176 29.92 12.02 -1.49
CA ALA A 176 28.73 11.97 -0.66
C ALA A 176 29.09 11.73 0.82
N LYS A 177 30.16 10.96 1.13
CA LYS A 177 30.66 10.83 2.51
C LYS A 177 31.10 12.18 3.09
N GLU A 178 31.86 12.97 2.34
CA GLU A 178 32.29 14.31 2.77
C GLU A 178 31.12 15.23 3.14
N LYS A 179 30.04 15.19 2.37
CA LYS A 179 28.82 15.99 2.63
C LYS A 179 28.09 15.55 3.91
N PHE A 180 28.29 14.32 4.38
CA PHE A 180 27.69 13.81 5.61
C PHE A 180 28.57 13.93 6.85
N THR A 181 29.88 14.11 6.69
CA THR A 181 30.84 14.30 7.79
C THR A 181 30.35 15.29 8.86
N PRO A 182 29.73 16.45 8.53
CA PRO A 182 29.24 17.41 9.53
C PRO A 182 28.13 16.88 10.46
N PHE A 183 27.46 15.78 10.09
CA PHE A 183 26.34 15.20 10.84
C PHE A 183 26.72 13.94 11.62
N SER A 184 27.98 13.49 11.53
CA SER A 184 28.47 12.24 12.12
C SER A 184 28.41 12.19 13.65
N SER A 185 28.40 13.34 14.32
CA SER A 185 28.28 13.47 15.78
C SER A 185 26.84 13.51 16.29
N LEU A 186 25.84 13.55 15.41
CA LEU A 186 24.44 13.57 15.82
C LEU A 186 24.03 12.23 16.43
N SER A 187 23.31 12.28 17.54
CA SER A 187 22.58 11.12 18.05
C SER A 187 21.45 10.71 17.09
N LEU A 188 20.95 9.49 17.25
CA LEU A 188 19.82 8.99 16.45
C LEU A 188 18.59 9.89 16.60
N ASP A 189 18.26 10.32 17.81
CA ASP A 189 17.09 11.16 18.07
C ASP A 189 17.22 12.56 17.44
N GLU A 190 18.41 13.16 17.49
CA GLU A 190 18.70 14.43 16.82
C GLU A 190 18.65 14.28 15.30
N SER A 191 19.11 13.14 14.77
CA SER A 191 19.11 12.88 13.33
C SER A 191 17.70 12.89 12.73
N TYR A 192 16.69 12.36 13.44
CA TYR A 192 15.30 12.34 12.97
C TYR A 192 14.65 13.72 12.95
N GLN A 193 15.19 14.69 13.68
CA GLN A 193 14.67 16.05 13.81
C GLN A 193 15.46 17.06 12.96
N SER A 194 16.63 16.68 12.45
CA SER A 194 17.53 17.57 11.71
C SER A 194 17.04 17.84 10.29
N ARG A 195 16.58 19.08 10.05
CA ARG A 195 16.17 19.55 8.72
C ARG A 195 17.34 19.70 7.74
N ASP A 196 18.54 19.94 8.23
CA ASP A 196 19.71 20.12 7.37
C ASP A 196 20.23 18.76 6.91
N LEU A 197 20.25 17.75 7.80
CA LEU A 197 20.51 16.37 7.42
C LEU A 197 19.48 15.89 6.39
N GLU A 198 18.21 16.22 6.59
CA GLU A 198 17.14 15.94 5.62
C GLU A 198 17.50 16.53 4.24
N LYS A 199 17.75 17.84 4.13
CA LYS A 199 18.07 18.50 2.84
C LYS A 199 19.28 17.90 2.12
N VAL A 200 20.36 17.58 2.85
CA VAL A 200 21.55 16.97 2.27
C VAL A 200 21.24 15.58 1.75
N SER A 201 20.55 14.77 2.57
CA SER A 201 20.05 13.44 2.17
C SER A 201 19.16 13.53 0.93
N GLN A 202 18.30 14.54 0.86
CA GLN A 202 17.42 14.79 -0.27
C GLN A 202 18.16 15.05 -1.58
N HIS A 203 19.21 15.85 -1.51
CA HIS A 203 20.00 16.21 -2.67
C HIS A 203 20.76 14.98 -3.22
N LEU A 204 21.40 14.23 -2.33
CA LEU A 204 22.19 13.06 -2.68
C LEU A 204 21.33 11.90 -3.19
N ALA A 205 20.16 11.68 -2.60
CA ALA A 205 19.27 10.60 -2.97
C ALA A 205 18.47 10.87 -4.25
N LYS A 206 18.60 12.04 -4.89
CA LYS A 206 17.72 12.46 -5.99
C LYS A 206 17.74 11.52 -7.19
N SER A 207 18.93 11.19 -7.71
CA SER A 207 19.08 10.30 -8.87
C SER A 207 18.52 8.91 -8.58
N PHE A 208 18.83 8.36 -7.40
CA PHE A 208 18.29 7.08 -6.97
C PHE A 208 16.76 7.14 -6.84
N TYR A 209 16.22 8.19 -6.23
CA TYR A 209 14.78 8.39 -6.08
C TYR A 209 14.08 8.40 -7.44
N ASP A 210 14.59 9.18 -8.40
CA ASP A 210 14.01 9.31 -9.73
C ASP A 210 14.01 7.96 -10.47
N ALA A 211 15.07 7.16 -10.31
CA ALA A 211 15.15 5.84 -10.93
C ALA A 211 14.33 4.75 -10.21
N LYS A 212 14.30 4.77 -8.87
CA LYS A 212 13.87 3.62 -8.06
C LYS A 212 12.55 3.80 -7.31
N VAL A 213 12.12 5.04 -7.08
CA VAL A 213 10.94 5.35 -6.26
C VAL A 213 9.91 6.14 -7.05
N GLN A 214 10.33 7.08 -7.89
CA GLN A 214 9.41 7.90 -8.69
C GLN A 214 8.39 7.07 -9.51
N PRO A 215 8.75 5.93 -10.12
CA PRO A 215 7.78 5.10 -10.86
C PRO A 215 6.66 4.52 -10.01
N THR A 216 6.79 4.50 -8.68
CA THR A 216 5.76 4.00 -7.76
C THR A 216 4.75 5.08 -7.36
N THR A 217 4.90 6.32 -7.83
CA THR A 217 4.19 7.49 -7.26
C THR A 217 2.88 7.87 -7.96
N LEU A 218 2.56 7.30 -9.13
CA LEU A 218 1.43 7.73 -9.96
C LEU A 218 0.09 7.72 -9.22
N VAL A 219 -0.39 6.54 -8.81
CA VAL A 219 -1.69 6.41 -8.14
C VAL A 219 -1.71 7.13 -6.79
N PRO A 220 -0.69 7.02 -5.91
CA PRO A 220 -0.67 7.80 -4.67
C PRO A 220 -0.74 9.32 -4.86
N LYS A 221 -0.12 9.87 -5.90
CA LYS A 221 -0.18 11.32 -6.20
C LYS A 221 -1.56 11.74 -6.72
N GLU A 222 -2.16 10.91 -7.56
CA GLU A 222 -3.44 11.21 -8.19
C GLU A 222 -4.64 10.94 -7.26
N VAL A 223 -4.53 10.00 -6.33
CA VAL A 223 -5.64 9.52 -5.48
C VAL A 223 -5.50 9.99 -4.02
N GLY A 224 -4.27 10.19 -3.53
CA GLY A 224 -4.00 10.51 -2.13
C GLY A 224 -3.83 9.26 -1.25
N ASN A 225 -3.97 9.42 0.07
CA ASN A 225 -3.72 8.33 1.02
C ASN A 225 -4.86 7.30 1.02
N MET A 226 -4.48 6.06 0.77
CA MET A 226 -5.32 4.87 0.66
C MET A 226 -5.15 3.92 1.87
N TYR A 227 -4.55 4.41 2.96
CA TYR A 227 -4.21 3.68 4.18
C TYR A 227 -3.54 2.33 3.90
N THR A 228 -4.23 1.23 4.18
CA THR A 228 -3.72 -0.13 3.98
C THR A 228 -3.53 -0.50 2.53
N ALA A 229 -4.22 0.17 1.60
CA ALA A 229 -4.00 0.00 0.17
C ALA A 229 -2.90 0.91 -0.40
N SER A 230 -2.35 1.87 0.37
CA SER A 230 -1.37 2.85 -0.14
C SER A 230 -0.11 2.20 -0.72
N LEU A 231 0.46 1.22 -0.02
CA LEU A 231 1.65 0.49 -0.49
C LEU A 231 1.37 -0.29 -1.78
N TYR A 232 0.24 -0.98 -1.82
CA TYR A 232 -0.15 -1.82 -2.94
C TYR A 232 -0.55 -0.99 -4.16
N ALA A 233 -1.11 0.20 -3.97
CA ALA A 233 -1.36 1.15 -5.05
C ALA A 233 -0.06 1.79 -5.58
N ALA A 234 0.93 2.01 -4.71
CA ALA A 234 2.27 2.42 -5.14
C ALA A 234 2.94 1.31 -5.97
N PHE A 235 2.82 0.06 -5.54
CA PHE A 235 3.29 -1.10 -6.29
C PHE A 235 2.54 -1.31 -7.62
N ALA A 236 1.22 -1.08 -7.64
CA ALA A 236 0.44 -1.08 -8.88
C ALA A 236 0.93 0.01 -9.86
N SER A 237 1.33 1.18 -9.35
CA SER A 237 1.95 2.24 -10.15
C SER A 237 3.28 1.79 -10.77
N LEU A 238 4.11 1.07 -9.99
CA LEU A 238 5.36 0.50 -10.49
C LEU A 238 5.11 -0.47 -11.65
N ILE A 239 4.18 -1.42 -11.47
CA ILE A 239 3.82 -2.38 -12.53
C ILE A 239 3.28 -1.63 -13.75
N HIS A 240 2.35 -0.68 -13.57
CA HIS A 240 1.81 0.11 -14.66
C HIS A 240 2.91 0.79 -15.48
N ASN A 241 3.87 1.44 -14.81
CA ASN A 241 4.92 2.22 -15.47
C ASN A 241 6.09 1.38 -16.03
N LYS A 242 6.36 0.20 -15.45
CA LYS A 242 7.61 -0.54 -15.69
C LYS A 242 7.46 -2.03 -15.96
N HIS A 243 6.25 -2.57 -16.13
CA HIS A 243 6.03 -4.03 -16.31
C HIS A 243 6.96 -4.72 -17.32
N ASN A 244 7.37 -4.07 -18.42
CA ASN A 244 8.30 -4.62 -19.41
C ASN A 244 9.75 -4.75 -18.91
N ASP A 245 10.17 -3.90 -17.97
CA ASP A 245 11.56 -3.83 -17.48
C ASP A 245 11.74 -4.49 -16.10
N LEU A 246 10.66 -5.05 -15.53
CA LEU A 246 10.64 -5.52 -14.15
C LEU A 246 11.04 -6.98 -13.97
N ALA A 247 11.00 -7.80 -15.03
CA ALA A 247 11.40 -9.19 -14.95
C ALA A 247 12.85 -9.34 -14.48
N GLY A 248 13.08 -10.23 -13.52
CA GLY A 248 14.38 -10.42 -12.89
C GLY A 248 14.74 -9.38 -11.84
N ASN A 249 13.99 -8.29 -11.69
CA ASN A 249 14.26 -7.30 -10.65
C ASN A 249 13.73 -7.72 -9.29
N ARG A 250 14.37 -7.22 -8.25
CA ARG A 250 13.87 -7.29 -6.89
C ARG A 250 13.17 -5.97 -6.53
N VAL A 251 12.16 -6.05 -5.68
CA VAL A 251 11.39 -4.91 -5.17
C VAL A 251 11.27 -5.05 -3.66
N VAL A 252 11.84 -4.10 -2.94
CA VAL A 252 11.71 -4.00 -1.49
C VAL A 252 10.45 -3.21 -1.17
N MET A 253 9.64 -3.71 -0.27
CA MET A 253 8.35 -3.15 0.14
C MET A 253 8.44 -2.75 1.61
N PHE A 254 8.08 -1.52 1.96
CA PHE A 254 8.04 -1.06 3.35
C PHE A 254 6.62 -0.68 3.75
N SER A 255 6.06 -1.47 4.67
CA SER A 255 4.75 -1.22 5.29
C SER A 255 4.85 -0.64 6.68
N TYR A 256 4.03 0.38 6.96
CA TYR A 256 3.97 1.06 8.24
C TYR A 256 2.54 1.34 8.65
N GLY A 257 2.21 1.08 9.91
CA GLY A 257 1.00 1.51 10.59
C GLY A 257 1.35 2.20 11.91
N SER A 258 0.70 3.32 12.21
CA SER A 258 0.86 4.04 13.47
C SER A 258 0.43 3.18 14.66
N GLY A 259 1.10 3.33 15.81
CA GLY A 259 0.86 2.51 17.00
C GLY A 259 2.11 1.94 17.68
N SER A 260 3.22 1.57 17.02
CA SER A 260 3.53 1.37 15.60
C SER A 260 3.81 -0.10 15.27
N THR A 261 3.47 -0.49 14.04
CA THR A 261 3.83 -1.80 13.47
C THR A 261 4.31 -1.58 12.05
N ALA A 262 5.49 -2.07 11.74
CA ALA A 262 6.10 -1.92 10.43
C ALA A 262 6.79 -3.21 9.99
N THR A 263 6.89 -3.41 8.69
CA THR A 263 7.70 -4.49 8.09
C THR A 263 8.23 -4.06 6.75
N MET A 264 9.52 -4.24 6.56
CA MET A 264 10.18 -4.24 5.26
C MET A 264 10.32 -5.68 4.77
N PHE A 265 9.94 -5.96 3.53
CA PHE A 265 10.03 -7.31 2.94
C PHE A 265 10.38 -7.22 1.46
N SER A 266 10.98 -8.27 0.91
CA SER A 266 11.44 -8.29 -0.47
C SER A 266 10.58 -9.19 -1.36
N LEU A 267 10.39 -8.74 -2.60
CA LEU A 267 9.74 -9.48 -3.69
C LEU A 267 10.73 -9.66 -4.84
N ARG A 268 10.73 -10.82 -5.48
CA ARG A 268 11.40 -11.06 -6.75
C ARG A 268 10.37 -11.09 -7.87
N LEU A 269 10.59 -10.28 -8.88
CA LEU A 269 9.74 -10.24 -10.06
C LEU A 269 10.31 -11.19 -11.11
N CYS A 270 9.46 -12.06 -11.64
CA CYS A 270 9.84 -13.11 -12.56
C CYS A 270 9.10 -12.94 -13.89
N GLU A 271 9.76 -13.32 -14.97
CA GLU A 271 9.09 -13.49 -16.25
C GLU A 271 8.11 -14.67 -16.14
N ASN A 272 6.91 -14.49 -16.69
CA ASN A 272 5.88 -15.52 -16.67
C ASN A 272 5.04 -15.42 -17.93
N GLN A 273 4.95 -16.52 -18.68
CA GLN A 273 4.21 -16.61 -19.94
C GLN A 273 2.74 -17.02 -19.75
N SER A 274 2.29 -17.19 -18.51
CA SER A 274 0.90 -17.57 -18.19
C SER A 274 -0.05 -16.36 -18.14
N LEU A 275 -1.33 -16.64 -17.84
CA LEU A 275 -2.35 -15.63 -17.53
C LEU A 275 -1.92 -14.65 -16.42
N PHE A 276 -0.97 -15.06 -15.57
CA PHE A 276 -0.41 -14.26 -14.48
C PHE A 276 0.95 -13.68 -14.87
N SER A 277 1.01 -12.88 -15.94
CA SER A 277 2.20 -12.10 -16.30
C SER A 277 2.14 -10.66 -15.78
N LEU A 278 3.29 -9.98 -15.63
CA LEU A 278 3.33 -8.58 -15.22
C LEU A 278 2.57 -7.67 -16.21
N SER A 279 2.67 -7.96 -17.51
CA SER A 279 1.97 -7.22 -18.57
C SER A 279 0.46 -7.45 -18.53
N SER A 280 0.02 -8.68 -18.29
CA SER A 280 -1.40 -9.02 -18.09
C SER A 280 -1.95 -8.30 -16.85
N ILE A 281 -1.21 -8.27 -15.74
CA ILE A 281 -1.60 -7.52 -14.53
C ILE A 281 -1.72 -6.03 -14.85
N ALA A 282 -0.74 -5.44 -15.53
CA ALA A 282 -0.77 -4.02 -15.92
C ALA A 282 -1.99 -3.69 -16.79
N SER A 283 -2.29 -4.54 -17.77
CA SER A 283 -3.44 -4.41 -18.68
C SER A 283 -4.77 -4.51 -17.94
N VAL A 284 -4.96 -5.56 -17.11
CA VAL A 284 -6.20 -5.78 -16.33
C VAL A 284 -6.42 -4.67 -15.30
N MET A 285 -5.35 -4.14 -14.70
CA MET A 285 -5.48 -3.04 -13.75
C MET A 285 -5.97 -1.76 -14.43
N ASP A 286 -5.65 -1.53 -15.71
CA ASP A 286 -6.02 -0.34 -16.49
C ASP A 286 -5.98 0.96 -15.68
N VAL A 287 -4.82 1.23 -15.05
CA VAL A 287 -4.63 2.41 -14.20
C VAL A 287 -4.86 3.69 -15.01
N GLY A 288 -4.38 3.72 -16.26
CA GLY A 288 -4.54 4.87 -17.15
C GLY A 288 -6.00 5.16 -17.50
N GLY A 289 -6.78 4.16 -17.91
CA GLY A 289 -8.20 4.32 -18.21
C GLY A 289 -9.00 4.77 -16.99
N LYS A 290 -8.75 4.13 -15.83
CA LYS A 290 -9.43 4.48 -14.56
C LYS A 290 -9.15 5.91 -14.09
N LEU A 291 -7.91 6.39 -14.22
CA LEU A 291 -7.57 7.76 -13.83
C LEU A 291 -8.19 8.80 -14.76
N LYS A 292 -8.31 8.50 -16.05
CA LYS A 292 -8.96 9.36 -17.06
C LYS A 292 -10.48 9.43 -16.90
N ALA A 293 -11.11 8.33 -16.48
CA ALA A 293 -12.56 8.24 -16.29
C ALA A 293 -13.07 8.92 -15.00
N ARG A 294 -12.21 9.61 -14.25
CA ARG A 294 -12.61 10.31 -13.02
C ARG A 294 -13.42 11.57 -13.34
N HIS A 295 -14.33 11.90 -12.43
CA HIS A 295 -15.11 13.13 -12.46
C HIS A 295 -14.53 14.13 -11.46
N GLU A 296 -14.17 15.32 -11.93
CA GLU A 296 -13.75 16.42 -11.06
C GLU A 296 -14.96 17.03 -10.37
N VAL A 297 -14.87 17.24 -9.05
CA VAL A 297 -15.92 17.90 -8.25
C VAL A 297 -15.34 19.19 -7.67
N ARG A 298 -15.96 20.34 -7.98
CA ARG A 298 -15.57 21.64 -7.42
C ARG A 298 -16.05 21.77 -5.98
N SER A 299 -15.18 22.25 -5.08
CA SER A 299 -15.37 22.27 -3.62
C SER A 299 -16.38 23.32 -3.09
N LYS A 300 -17.58 23.42 -3.67
CA LYS A 300 -18.73 23.93 -2.92
C LYS A 300 -19.51 22.70 -2.50
N GLY A 301 -19.53 22.45 -1.19
CA GLY A 301 -19.92 21.20 -0.57
C GLY A 301 -21.12 20.53 -1.25
N LEU A 302 -21.03 19.21 -1.41
CA LEU A 302 -22.15 18.37 -1.79
C LEU A 302 -23.29 18.60 -0.79
N CYS A 303 -24.21 19.52 -1.12
CA CYS A 303 -25.47 19.65 -0.43
C CYS A 303 -26.28 18.38 -0.69
N ASP A 304 -27.10 17.96 0.29
CA ASP A 304 -27.86 16.71 0.24
C ASP A 304 -28.80 16.60 -0.99
N GLU A 305 -29.11 17.74 -1.62
CA GLU A 305 -29.89 17.88 -2.84
C GLU A 305 -29.17 17.37 -4.12
N GLN A 306 -27.85 17.13 -4.10
CA GLN A 306 -27.09 16.63 -5.27
C GLN A 306 -26.97 15.10 -5.34
N ARG A 307 -27.56 14.35 -4.40
CA ARG A 307 -27.49 12.86 -4.39
C ARG A 307 -28.09 12.22 -5.64
N GLY A 308 -29.02 12.90 -6.32
CA GLY A 308 -29.70 12.43 -7.53
C GLY A 308 -28.79 12.18 -8.75
N GLY A 309 -27.57 12.75 -8.79
CA GLY A 309 -26.65 12.61 -9.92
C GLY A 309 -25.39 11.79 -9.65
N ILE A 310 -25.13 11.36 -8.41
CA ILE A 310 -23.87 10.67 -8.04
C ILE A 310 -23.83 9.26 -8.64
N LEU A 311 -24.98 8.60 -8.76
CA LEU A 311 -25.05 7.25 -9.34
C LEU A 311 -24.62 7.26 -10.82
N ASP A 312 -24.91 8.35 -11.55
CA ASP A 312 -24.53 8.52 -12.95
C ASP A 312 -23.01 8.62 -13.14
N LEU A 313 -22.30 9.15 -12.13
CA LEU A 313 -20.83 9.25 -12.12
C LEU A 313 -20.12 7.91 -11.90
N LEU A 314 -20.81 6.88 -11.40
CA LEU A 314 -20.19 5.57 -11.17
C LEU A 314 -20.05 4.81 -12.49
N ALA A 315 -18.94 4.07 -12.66
CA ALA A 315 -18.83 3.16 -13.79
C ALA A 315 -19.89 2.03 -13.70
N PRO A 316 -20.41 1.52 -14.83
CA PRO A 316 -21.28 0.34 -14.84
C PRO A 316 -20.68 -0.84 -14.05
N GLY A 317 -21.52 -1.56 -13.30
CA GLY A 317 -21.08 -2.66 -12.45
C GLY A 317 -20.51 -2.27 -11.09
N THR A 318 -20.37 -0.97 -10.80
CA THR A 318 -19.94 -0.49 -9.48
C THR A 318 -20.99 -0.78 -8.41
N TYR A 319 -20.57 -1.30 -7.25
CA TYR A 319 -21.44 -1.46 -6.09
C TYR A 319 -21.59 -0.14 -5.34
N TYR A 320 -22.80 0.13 -4.86
CA TYR A 320 -23.12 1.34 -4.10
C TYR A 320 -24.04 1.02 -2.92
N LEU A 321 -23.99 1.85 -1.88
CA LEU A 321 -24.88 1.74 -0.73
C LEU A 321 -26.27 2.25 -1.14
N LYS A 322 -27.29 1.39 -1.08
CA LYS A 322 -28.70 1.72 -1.35
C LYS A 322 -29.36 2.31 -0.11
N GLU A 323 -29.29 1.60 1.01
CA GLU A 323 -29.95 2.02 2.26
C GLU A 323 -29.22 1.47 3.50
N VAL A 324 -29.50 2.11 4.64
CA VAL A 324 -29.15 1.64 5.98
C VAL A 324 -30.43 1.67 6.80
N ASP A 325 -30.85 0.52 7.34
CA ASP A 325 -32.09 0.44 8.09
C ASP A 325 -31.93 0.83 9.57
N SER A 326 -33.04 0.77 10.32
CA SER A 326 -33.08 1.12 11.75
C SER A 326 -32.25 0.20 12.66
N LEU A 327 -31.85 -0.97 12.15
CA LEU A 327 -30.98 -1.92 12.84
C LEU A 327 -29.52 -1.80 12.35
N TYR A 328 -29.19 -0.71 11.64
CA TYR A 328 -27.88 -0.45 11.06
C TYR A 328 -27.43 -1.49 10.02
N ARG A 329 -28.34 -2.30 9.48
CA ARG A 329 -28.05 -3.23 8.40
C ARG A 329 -27.95 -2.44 7.10
N ARG A 330 -26.94 -2.75 6.29
CA ARG A 330 -26.62 -2.03 5.06
C ARG A 330 -27.04 -2.83 3.84
N PHE A 331 -27.64 -2.18 2.85
CA PHE A 331 -28.08 -2.84 1.63
C PHE A 331 -27.38 -2.20 0.44
N TYR A 332 -26.92 -3.02 -0.49
CA TYR A 332 -26.08 -2.60 -1.61
C TYR A 332 -26.78 -2.89 -2.94
N GLY A 333 -26.60 -1.97 -3.88
CA GLY A 333 -26.96 -2.12 -5.28
C GLY A 333 -25.72 -2.30 -6.15
N LYS A 334 -25.95 -2.67 -7.41
CA LYS A 334 -24.92 -2.69 -8.45
C LYS A 334 -25.42 -1.89 -9.64
N LYS A 335 -24.66 -0.90 -10.11
CA LYS A 335 -25.09 -0.07 -11.24
C LYS A 335 -25.26 -0.92 -12.50
N GLY A 336 -26.45 -0.88 -13.12
CA GLY A 336 -26.78 -1.65 -14.31
C GLY A 336 -27.34 -3.07 -14.05
N ASP A 337 -27.52 -3.46 -12.79
CA ASP A 337 -28.28 -4.66 -12.38
C ASP A 337 -29.36 -4.24 -11.36
N ASP A 338 -30.64 -4.54 -11.63
CA ASP A 338 -31.76 -4.15 -10.74
C ASP A 338 -31.83 -4.97 -9.44
N GLY A 339 -30.98 -5.98 -9.27
CA GLY A 339 -30.93 -6.83 -8.07
C GLY A 339 -30.38 -6.11 -6.83
N SER A 340 -31.04 -6.26 -5.68
CA SER A 340 -30.55 -5.82 -4.37
C SER A 340 -29.73 -6.93 -3.67
N ILE A 341 -28.67 -6.54 -2.96
CA ILE A 341 -27.86 -7.45 -2.13
C ILE A 341 -27.82 -6.87 -0.70
N ALA A 342 -28.46 -7.55 0.24
CA ALA A 342 -28.51 -7.15 1.65
C ALA A 342 -27.27 -7.60 2.42
N ASN A 343 -26.81 -6.82 3.41
CA ASN A 343 -25.97 -7.29 4.52
C ASN A 343 -26.89 -7.69 5.70
N GLY A 344 -27.56 -8.84 5.58
CA GLY A 344 -28.36 -9.40 6.68
C GLY A 344 -27.50 -10.19 7.68
N HIS A 345 -27.96 -10.29 8.93
CA HIS A 345 -27.32 -11.07 10.00
C HIS A 345 -27.13 -12.55 9.67
#